data_AF-H1XSS0-F1
#
_entry.id   AF-H1XSS0-F1
#
_cell.length_a   1.000
_cell.length_b   1.000
_cell.length_c   1.000
_cell.angle_alpha   90.00
_cell.angle_beta   90.00
_cell.angle_gamma   90.00
#
_symmetry.space_group_name_H-M   'P 1'
#
loop_
_entity.id
_entity.type
_entity.pdbx_description
1 polymer ?
#
loop_
_entity_poly.entity_id
_entity_poly.type
_entity_poly.pdbx_seq_one_letter_code
_entity_poly.pdbx_strand_id
1 'polypeptide(L)' 'MSIIGERARQTQERVIAFFHNALGYRYLGNWKDREGNDNVEEELLTDWLKR' A
#
# COMPACT_ATOMS: atom_id res chain seq x y z
N MET A 1 18.04 17.66 -5.81
CA MET A 1 17.09 16.72 -5.15
C MET A 1 17.89 15.51 -4.69
N SER A 2 17.85 15.20 -3.39
CA SER A 2 18.81 14.29 -2.74
C SER A 2 18.73 12.85 -3.27
N ILE A 3 19.90 12.30 -3.62
CA ILE A 3 20.14 10.93 -4.12
C ILE A 3 19.68 9.87 -3.10
N ILE A 4 19.52 10.26 -1.83
CA ILE A 4 19.31 9.36 -0.69
C ILE A 4 17.92 8.68 -0.72
N GLY A 5 16.91 9.29 -1.36
CA GLY A 5 15.54 8.72 -1.42
C GLY A 5 15.26 7.81 -2.63
N GLU A 6 16.05 7.93 -3.70
CA GLU A 6 15.68 7.36 -5.00
C GLU A 6 15.76 5.82 -5.03
N ARG A 7 16.81 5.25 -4.41
CA ARG A 7 16.95 3.78 -4.30
C ARG A 7 15.85 3.16 -3.44
N ALA A 8 15.45 3.84 -2.37
CA ALA A 8 14.37 3.39 -1.50
C ALA A 8 13.02 3.42 -2.24
N ARG A 9 12.74 4.51 -2.97
CA ARG A 9 11.54 4.65 -3.81
C ARG A 9 11.44 3.54 -4.85
N GLN A 10 12.51 3.30 -5.61
CA GLN A 10 12.55 2.22 -6.61
C GLN A 10 12.31 0.84 -5.99
N THR A 11 12.84 0.59 -4.79
CA THR A 11 12.58 -0.65 -4.06
C THR A 11 11.12 -0.77 -3.66
N GLN A 12 10.52 0.30 -3.12
CA GLN A 12 9.10 0.32 -2.76
C GLN A 12 8.21 0.05 -3.98
N GLU A 13 8.49 0.66 -5.13
CA GLU A 13 7.73 0.44 -6.37
C GLU A 13 7.78 -1.02 -6.83
N ARG A 14 8.95 -1.65 -6.74
CA ARG A 14 9.10 -3.08 -7.07
C ARG A 14 8.30 -3.98 -6.13
N VAL A 15 8.30 -3.67 -4.83
CA VAL A 15 7.51 -4.42 -3.84
C VAL A 15 6.01 -4.26 -4.13
N ILE A 16 5.54 -3.03 -4.36
CA ILE A 16 4.13 -2.77 -4.71
C ILE A 16 3.74 -3.55 -5.96
N ALA A 17 4.55 -3.48 -7.02
CA ALA A 17 4.29 -4.19 -8.27
C ALA A 17 4.24 -5.71 -8.08
N PHE A 18 5.11 -6.28 -7.25
CA PHE A 18 5.09 -7.72 -6.96
C PHE A 18 3.81 -8.14 -6.24
N PHE A 19 3.43 -7.45 -5.16
CA PHE A 19 2.21 -7.76 -4.41
C PHE A 19 0.96 -7.61 -5.29
N HIS A 20 0.91 -6.56 -6.11
CA HIS A 20 -0.24 -6.32 -6.97
C HIS A 20 -0.32 -7.32 -8.14
N ASN A 21 0.75 -7.41 -8.93
CA ASN A 21 0.71 -8.13 -10.21
C ASN A 21 0.94 -9.64 -10.06
N ALA A 22 1.83 -10.05 -9.16
CA ALA A 22 2.20 -11.46 -9.01
C ALA A 22 1.32 -12.19 -7.99
N LEU A 23 0.98 -11.52 -6.89
CA LEU A 23 0.21 -12.11 -5.80
C LEU A 23 -1.28 -11.73 -5.82
N GLY A 24 -1.69 -10.79 -6.68
CA GLY A 24 -3.09 -10.40 -6.85
C GLY A 24 -3.65 -9.57 -5.69
N TYR A 25 -2.81 -8.95 -4.86
CA TYR A 25 -3.30 -8.05 -3.81
C TYR A 25 -3.88 -6.78 -4.42
N ARG A 26 -4.97 -6.30 -3.82
CA ARG A 26 -5.53 -4.98 -4.13
C ARG A 26 -4.60 -3.91 -3.58
N TYR A 27 -4.05 -3.07 -4.46
CA TYR A 27 -3.31 -1.88 -4.04
C TYR A 27 -4.29 -0.75 -3.70
N LEU A 28 -4.21 -0.23 -2.48
CA LEU A 28 -5.11 0.82 -1.97
C LEU A 28 -4.57 2.25 -2.18
N GLY A 29 -3.34 2.38 -2.67
CA GLY A 29 -2.65 3.66 -2.83
C GLY A 29 -1.71 3.98 -1.66
N ASN A 30 -1.15 5.19 -1.68
CA ASN A 30 -0.30 5.70 -0.61
C ASN A 30 -1.12 6.59 0.32
N TRP A 31 -1.35 6.15 1.55
CA TRP A 31 -2.18 6.85 2.54
C TRP A 31 -1.36 7.49 3.68
N LYS A 32 -0.05 7.66 3.50
CA LYS A 32 0.84 8.19 4.56
C LYS A 32 0.37 9.53 5.16
N ASP A 33 -0.29 10.36 4.34
CA ASP A 33 -0.77 11.70 4.70
C ASP A 33 -2.31 11.77 4.83
N ARG A 34 -3.01 10.62 4.79
CA ARG A 34 -4.48 10.58 4.89
C ARG A 34 -4.91 10.85 6.33
N GLU A 35 -5.94 11.67 6.51
CA GLU A 35 -6.60 11.82 7.80
C GLU A 35 -7.26 10.48 8.21
N GLY A 36 -7.15 10.10 9.49
CA GLY A 36 -7.60 8.78 9.95
C GLY A 36 -6.81 7.63 9.32
N ASN A 37 -5.49 7.78 9.15
CA ASN A 37 -4.61 6.69 8.75
C ASN A 37 -4.40 5.75 9.94
N ASP A 38 -4.98 4.56 9.87
CA ASP A 38 -4.88 3.51 10.87
C ASP A 38 -4.25 2.24 10.27
N ASN A 39 -3.78 1.34 11.14
CA ASN A 39 -3.16 0.10 10.71
C ASN A 39 -4.14 -0.85 10.00
N VAL A 40 -5.44 -0.69 10.25
CA VAL A 40 -6.52 -1.52 9.71
C VAL A 40 -7.67 -0.63 9.27
N GLU A 41 -8.14 -0.84 8.04
CA GLU A 41 -9.35 -0.21 7.55
C GLU A 41 -10.58 -1.01 7.98
N GLU A 42 -11.30 -0.52 8.97
CA GLU A 42 -12.46 -1.20 9.55
C GLU A 42 -13.53 -1.53 8.50
N GLU A 43 -13.80 -0.60 7.58
CA GLU A 43 -14.78 -0.78 6.50
C GLU A 43 -14.39 -1.94 5.58
N LEU A 44 -13.13 -1.97 5.11
CA LEU A 44 -12.64 -3.03 4.23
C LEU A 44 -12.64 -4.39 4.92
N LEU A 45 -12.26 -4.44 6.20
CA LEU A 45 -12.25 -5.67 6.99
C LEU A 45 -13.69 -6.18 7.20
N THR A 46 -14.61 -5.31 7.57
CA THR A 46 -16.01 -5.67 7.84
C THR A 46 -16.70 -6.16 6.57
N ASP A 47 -16.46 -5.52 5.43
CA ASP A 47 -17.00 -5.96 4.13
C ASP A 47 -16.44 -7.31 3.70
N TRP A 48 -15.17 -7.61 4.03
CA TRP A 48 -14.59 -8.93 3.78
C TRP A 48 -15.20 -10.01 4.67
N LEU A 49 -15.40 -9.74 5.96
CA LEU A 49 -15.97 -10.69 6.93
C LEU A 49 -17.44 -11.05 6.66
N LYS A 50 -18.18 -10.20 5.95
CA LYS A 50 -19.59 -10.43 5.58
C LYS A 50 -19.77 -11.31 4.34
N ARG A 51 -18.68 -11.67 3.65
CA ARG A 51 -18.70 -12.56 2.47
C ARG A 51 -18.72 -14.02 2.88
#